data_AF-A0A951EJ59-F1
#
_entry.id   AF-A0A951EJ59-F1
#
_cell.length_a   1.000
_cell.length_b   1.000
_cell.length_c   1.000
_cell.angle_alpha   90.00
_cell.angle_beta   90.00
_cell.angle_gamma   90.00
#
_symmetry.space_group_name_H-M   'P 1'
#
loop_
_entity.id
_entity.type
_entity.pdbx_description
1 polymer ?
#
loop_
_entity_poly.entity_id
_entity_poly.type
_entity_poly.pdbx_seq_one_letter_code
_entity_poly.pdbx_strand_id
1 'polypeptide(L)'
;MSHQTIAVVPAAAERSPSVRRNESLAVTTRHLWPYLWPSDRFDLKLRVFGALALLLVAKFVTIAVPYSFKWATDALHGGGALEHVPLPSFLLGAISLTILYGVLRVLMALFTQLRDGLFAAVAMNAVRRLANDVFVHMHELSLRFHLERKTGGLTRVLERGRNAIETLVRMTMLTAVPTAVEFVLIIGVFMFSFDWRYVLAVTMMVVLYMWFTAKASDWRIALRRTMNDSDADANTKAVDSLLNYETVKYFGAEGREASRYDRSMARYERASIRTYTSLAILNLGQAAIFTAGLTAVMVM
;
A
#
# COMPACT_ATOMS: atom_id res chain seq x y z
N MET A 1 -56.46 14.41 33.21
CA MET A 1 -55.32 13.80 33.93
C MET A 1 -54.99 12.52 33.17
N SER A 2 -53.84 12.27 32.56
CA SER A 2 -52.49 12.83 32.65
C SER A 2 -51.82 12.79 31.27
N HIS A 3 -51.23 13.89 30.82
CA HIS A 3 -50.28 13.90 29.72
C HIS A 3 -48.98 13.20 30.18
N GLN A 4 -48.64 12.05 29.60
CA GLN A 4 -47.28 11.53 29.66
C GLN A 4 -46.51 12.06 28.47
N THR A 5 -45.80 13.16 28.70
CA THR A 5 -44.77 13.68 27.81
C THR A 5 -43.59 12.70 27.83
N ILE A 6 -43.44 11.90 26.78
CA ILE A 6 -42.21 11.13 26.55
C ILE A 6 -41.13 12.14 26.21
N ALA A 7 -40.26 12.41 27.19
CA ALA A 7 -39.05 13.19 26.97
C ALA A 7 -38.14 12.41 26.03
N VAL A 8 -38.08 12.84 24.77
CA VAL A 8 -37.03 12.41 23.84
C VAL A 8 -35.72 12.99 24.35
N VAL A 9 -34.94 12.18 25.05
CA VAL A 9 -33.54 12.47 25.35
C VAL A 9 -32.84 12.61 23.99
N PRO A 10 -32.20 13.75 23.67
CA PRO A 10 -31.40 13.83 22.47
C PRO A 10 -30.23 12.87 22.67
N ALA A 11 -30.19 11.79 21.88
CA ALA A 11 -29.01 10.97 21.76
C ALA A 11 -27.85 11.91 21.44
N ALA A 12 -26.86 11.96 22.33
CA ALA A 12 -25.66 12.74 22.13
C ALA A 12 -25.11 12.35 20.75
N ALA A 13 -25.18 13.29 19.81
CA ALA A 13 -24.57 13.12 18.51
C ALA A 13 -23.06 13.01 18.75
N GLU A 14 -22.57 11.79 18.93
CA GLU A 14 -21.17 11.48 18.77
C GLU A 14 -20.79 12.02 17.39
N ARG A 15 -20.01 13.11 17.42
CA ARG A 15 -19.55 13.78 16.21
C ARG A 15 -18.82 12.73 15.39
N SER A 16 -19.44 12.29 14.29
CA SER A 16 -18.78 11.48 13.30
C SER A 16 -17.49 12.20 12.88
N PRO A 17 -16.33 11.52 12.88
CA PRO A 17 -15.08 12.18 12.58
C PRO A 17 -15.19 12.79 11.19
N SER A 18 -15.14 14.12 11.11
CA SER A 18 -15.08 14.83 9.84
C SER A 18 -13.76 14.44 9.18
N VAL A 19 -13.80 13.56 8.17
CA VAL A 19 -12.59 13.14 7.43
C VAL A 19 -11.96 14.39 6.82
N ARG A 20 -10.92 14.91 7.46
CA ARG A 20 -10.19 16.07 6.95
C ARG A 20 -9.30 15.57 5.81
N ARG A 21 -9.28 16.32 4.71
CA ARG A 21 -8.59 15.99 3.44
C ARG A 21 -7.07 15.70 3.55
N ASN A 22 -6.48 15.89 4.74
CA ASN A 22 -5.06 15.74 5.08
C ASN A 22 -4.81 14.77 6.26
N GLU A 23 -5.70 13.82 6.52
CA GLU A 23 -5.42 12.82 7.57
C GLU A 23 -4.22 11.94 7.19
N SER A 24 -3.22 11.96 8.07
CA SER A 24 -2.01 11.14 7.95
C SER A 24 -2.38 9.65 7.88
N LEU A 25 -1.58 8.84 7.18
CA LEU A 25 -1.67 7.37 7.16
C LEU A 25 -1.84 6.78 8.57
N ALA A 26 -1.28 7.43 9.60
CA ALA A 26 -1.43 7.04 11.00
C ALA A 26 -2.89 7.08 11.50
N VAL A 27 -3.68 8.07 11.06
CA VAL A 27 -5.09 8.22 11.45
C VAL A 27 -5.95 7.16 10.76
N THR A 28 -5.75 6.95 9.46
CA THR A 28 -6.41 5.87 8.71
C THR A 28 -6.07 4.50 9.29
N THR A 29 -4.81 4.27 9.66
CA THR A 29 -4.38 3.01 10.29
C THR A 29 -5.05 2.81 11.65
N ARG A 30 -5.20 3.88 12.45
CA ARG A 30 -5.92 3.83 13.73
C ARG A 30 -7.39 3.48 13.55
N HIS A 31 -8.05 4.00 12.52
CA HIS A 31 -9.44 3.66 12.22
C HIS A 31 -9.60 2.24 11.67
N LEU A 32 -8.60 1.69 10.99
CA LEU A 32 -8.61 0.31 10.52
C LEU A 32 -8.25 -0.70 11.62
N TRP A 33 -7.61 -0.26 12.70
CA TRP A 33 -7.14 -1.13 13.79
C TRP A 33 -8.21 -2.07 14.38
N PRO A 34 -9.45 -1.63 14.68
CA PRO A 34 -10.49 -2.51 15.20
C PRO A 34 -10.88 -3.65 14.24
N TYR A 35 -10.72 -3.43 12.94
CA TYR A 35 -10.99 -4.42 11.89
C TYR A 35 -9.85 -5.43 11.74
N LEU A 36 -8.62 -5.00 12.01
CA LEU A 36 -7.42 -5.85 11.98
C LEU A 36 -7.28 -6.69 13.26
N TRP A 37 -7.71 -6.14 14.40
CA TRP A 37 -7.66 -6.78 15.71
C TRP A 37 -9.05 -6.92 16.33
N PRO A 38 -9.91 -7.81 15.79
CA PRO A 38 -11.25 -8.00 16.34
C PRO A 38 -11.18 -8.60 17.75
N SER A 39 -11.84 -7.95 18.72
CA SER A 39 -11.92 -8.41 20.10
C SER A 39 -12.54 -9.81 20.23
N ASP A 40 -13.44 -10.15 19.32
CA ASP A 40 -14.37 -11.28 19.44
C ASP A 40 -13.83 -12.57 18.80
N ARG A 41 -12.68 -12.51 18.11
CA ARG A 41 -12.13 -13.63 17.33
C ARG A 41 -10.71 -14.00 17.77
N PHE A 42 -10.64 -14.94 18.71
CA PHE A 42 -9.35 -15.43 19.23
C PHE A 42 -8.49 -16.11 18.15
N ASP A 43 -9.13 -16.79 17.19
CA ASP A 43 -8.45 -17.43 16.05
C ASP A 43 -7.66 -16.42 15.21
N LEU A 44 -8.21 -15.23 14.97
CA LEU A 44 -7.52 -14.18 14.23
C LEU A 44 -6.40 -13.55 15.05
N LYS A 45 -6.59 -13.35 16.36
CA LYS A 45 -5.52 -12.85 17.24
C LYS A 45 -4.31 -13.79 17.21
N LEU A 46 -4.54 -15.11 17.29
CA LEU A 46 -3.47 -16.10 17.20
C LEU A 46 -2.74 -16.04 15.84
N ARG A 47 -3.49 -15.88 14.74
CA ARG A 47 -2.89 -15.69 13.40
C ARG A 47 -2.06 -14.41 13.33
N VAL A 48 -2.52 -13.30 13.91
CA VAL A 48 -1.74 -12.05 13.95
C VAL A 48 -0.45 -12.24 14.74
N PHE A 49 -0.51 -12.88 15.92
CA PHE A 49 0.69 -13.17 16.70
C PHE A 49 1.67 -14.07 15.94
N GLY A 50 1.18 -15.17 15.34
CA GLY A 50 2.00 -16.04 14.51
C GLY A 50 2.61 -15.30 13.32
N ALA A 51 1.87 -14.38 12.70
CA ALA A 51 2.35 -13.61 11.56
C ALA A 51 3.36 -12.54 11.97
N LEU A 52 3.20 -11.92 13.14
CA LEU A 52 4.21 -11.01 13.71
C LEU A 52 5.48 -11.77 14.10
N ALA A 53 5.37 -12.96 14.68
CA ALA A 53 6.53 -13.80 14.98
C ALA A 53 7.27 -14.21 13.70
N LEU A 54 6.55 -14.69 12.69
CA LEU A 54 7.11 -15.02 11.36
C LEU A 54 7.69 -13.79 10.67
N LEU A 55 7.09 -12.61 10.84
CA LEU A 55 7.65 -11.35 10.34
C LEU A 55 9.02 -11.08 10.93
N LEU A 56 9.17 -11.17 12.25
CA LEU A 56 10.45 -10.96 12.92
C LEU A 56 11.48 -11.98 12.45
N VAL A 57 11.13 -13.27 12.43
CA VAL A 57 12.01 -14.34 11.92
C VAL A 57 12.44 -14.06 10.48
N ALA A 58 11.49 -13.73 9.59
CA ALA A 58 11.78 -13.38 8.21
C ALA A 58 12.77 -12.22 8.12
N LYS A 59 12.60 -11.17 8.93
CA LYS A 59 13.50 -10.00 8.92
C LYS A 59 14.88 -10.30 9.47
N PHE A 60 15.01 -11.13 10.50
CA PHE A 60 16.33 -11.61 10.95
C PHE A 60 17.04 -12.41 9.86
N VAL A 61 16.32 -13.30 9.16
CA VAL A 61 16.89 -14.02 8.01
C VAL A 61 17.27 -13.06 6.89
N THR A 62 16.44 -12.06 6.56
CA THR A 62 16.76 -11.02 5.58
C THR A 62 18.06 -10.29 5.92
N ILE A 63 18.29 -9.97 7.19
CA ILE A 63 19.52 -9.32 7.65
C ILE A 63 20.70 -10.29 7.55
N ALA A 64 20.52 -11.59 7.84
CA ALA A 64 21.60 -12.58 7.75
C ALA A 64 22.11 -12.81 6.31
N VAL A 65 21.27 -12.60 5.29
CA VAL A 65 21.64 -12.79 3.88
C VAL A 65 22.89 -11.98 3.46
N PRO A 66 22.94 -10.64 3.60
CA PRO A 66 24.14 -9.88 3.24
C PRO A 66 25.37 -10.24 4.09
N TYR A 67 25.22 -10.65 5.35
CA TYR A 67 26.36 -11.14 6.15
C TYR A 67 26.92 -12.45 5.62
N SER A 68 26.06 -13.39 5.21
CA SER A 68 26.53 -14.64 4.59
C SER A 68 27.29 -14.39 3.29
N PHE A 69 26.86 -13.39 2.50
CA PHE A 69 27.57 -12.97 1.30
C PHE A 69 28.91 -12.30 1.63
N LYS A 70 28.94 -11.42 2.64
CA LYS A 70 30.17 -10.81 3.16
C LYS A 70 31.19 -11.88 3.58
N TRP A 71 30.78 -12.86 4.39
CA TRP A 71 31.69 -13.91 4.84
C TRP A 71 32.19 -14.77 3.67
N ALA A 72 31.35 -15.05 2.67
CA ALA A 72 31.77 -15.77 1.48
C ALA A 72 32.86 -15.01 0.70
N THR A 73 32.75 -13.69 0.60
CA THR A 73 33.79 -12.85 -0.03
C THR A 73 35.05 -12.74 0.82
N ASP A 74 34.93 -12.65 2.14
CA ASP A 74 36.06 -12.58 3.07
C ASP A 74 36.87 -13.89 3.03
N ALA A 75 36.20 -15.04 2.90
CA ALA A 75 36.82 -16.35 2.78
C ALA A 75 37.72 -16.51 1.53
N LEU A 76 37.43 -15.77 0.46
CA LEU A 76 38.23 -15.79 -0.78
C LEU A 76 39.49 -14.92 -0.69
N HIS A 77 39.52 -13.94 0.21
CA HIS A 77 40.66 -13.01 0.35
C HIS A 77 41.76 -13.52 1.30
N GLY A 78 41.56 -14.66 1.97
CA GLY A 78 42.64 -15.43 2.58
C GLY A 78 43.27 -14.91 3.87
N GLY A 79 42.73 -13.87 4.53
CA GLY A 79 43.35 -13.29 5.73
C GLY A 79 42.46 -13.35 6.96
N GLY A 80 42.57 -14.41 7.80
CA GLY A 80 42.15 -14.48 9.22
C GLY A 80 40.74 -14.01 9.64
N ALA A 81 39.93 -13.47 8.73
CA ALA A 81 38.72 -12.71 9.01
C ALA A 81 37.57 -13.60 9.50
N LEU A 82 37.72 -14.92 9.36
CA LEU A 82 36.73 -15.92 9.74
C LEU A 82 36.92 -16.42 11.18
N GLU A 83 37.98 -16.01 11.89
CA GLU A 83 38.29 -16.49 13.25
C GLU A 83 37.23 -16.08 14.29
N HIS A 84 36.46 -15.03 13.98
CA HIS A 84 35.40 -14.49 14.85
C HIS A 84 33.98 -14.83 14.36
N VAL A 85 33.85 -15.64 13.29
CA VAL A 85 32.55 -16.04 12.76
C VAL A 85 32.01 -17.20 13.61
N PRO A 86 30.80 -17.10 14.20
CA PRO A 86 30.22 -18.13 15.05
C PRO A 86 29.65 -19.29 14.22
N LEU A 87 30.42 -19.82 13.27
CA LEU A 87 30.04 -20.94 12.42
C LEU A 87 31.05 -22.08 12.55
N PRO A 88 30.61 -23.35 12.49
CA PRO A 88 31.49 -24.51 12.46
C PRO A 88 32.57 -24.42 11.37
N SER A 89 33.77 -24.90 11.65
CA SER A 89 34.94 -24.82 10.75
C SER A 89 34.70 -25.42 9.36
N PHE A 90 33.87 -26.47 9.24
CA PHE A 90 33.52 -27.07 7.95
C PHE A 90 32.63 -26.17 7.05
N LEU A 91 31.98 -25.15 7.63
CA LEU A 91 31.13 -24.18 6.91
C LEU A 91 31.88 -22.90 6.52
N LEU A 92 33.14 -22.73 6.93
CA LEU A 92 33.92 -21.50 6.70
C LEU A 92 34.53 -21.42 5.28
N GLY A 93 34.34 -22.43 4.44
CA GLY A 93 34.75 -22.38 3.03
C GLY A 93 33.88 -21.44 2.20
N ALA A 94 34.47 -20.74 1.23
CA ALA A 94 33.74 -19.82 0.34
C ALA A 94 32.55 -20.48 -0.38
N ILE A 95 32.71 -21.75 -0.80
CA ILE A 95 31.63 -22.53 -1.41
C ILE A 95 30.49 -22.79 -0.40
N SER A 96 30.83 -23.23 0.81
CA SER A 96 29.85 -23.50 1.88
C SER A 96 29.08 -22.25 2.29
N LEU A 97 29.74 -21.10 2.41
CA LEU A 97 29.10 -19.81 2.73
C LEU A 97 28.22 -19.29 1.58
N THR A 98 28.60 -19.56 0.33
CA THR A 98 27.76 -19.25 -0.84
C THR A 98 26.50 -20.13 -0.87
N ILE A 99 26.62 -21.41 -0.51
CA ILE A 99 25.47 -22.30 -0.35
C ILE A 99 24.58 -21.80 0.80
N LEU A 100 25.16 -21.40 1.93
CA LEU A 100 24.43 -20.81 3.06
C LEU A 100 23.65 -19.56 2.63
N TYR A 101 24.28 -18.65 1.87
CA TYR A 101 23.60 -17.50 1.27
C TYR A 101 22.38 -17.91 0.44
N GLY A 102 22.52 -18.92 -0.42
CA GLY A 102 21.42 -19.47 -1.21
C GLY A 102 20.28 -20.02 -0.33
N VAL A 103 20.62 -20.81 0.68
CA VAL A 103 19.65 -21.36 1.65
C VAL A 103 18.94 -20.25 2.41
N LEU A 104 19.67 -19.25 2.91
CA LEU A 104 19.09 -18.11 3.61
C LEU A 104 18.14 -17.31 2.71
N ARG A 105 18.44 -17.15 1.42
CA ARG A 105 17.50 -16.51 0.47
C ARG A 105 16.21 -17.31 0.28
N VAL A 106 16.30 -18.64 0.22
CA VAL A 106 15.12 -19.51 0.14
C VAL A 106 14.31 -19.42 1.44
N LEU A 107 14.97 -19.45 2.60
CA LEU A 107 14.31 -19.31 3.90
C LEU A 107 13.66 -17.92 4.06
N MET A 108 14.33 -16.86 3.64
CA MET A 108 13.77 -15.50 3.61
C MET A 108 12.47 -15.47 2.82
N ALA A 109 12.46 -16.06 1.61
CA ALA A 109 11.26 -16.15 0.79
C ALA A 109 10.18 -17.00 1.46
N LEU A 110 10.54 -18.16 2.00
CA LEU A 110 9.63 -19.08 2.70
C LEU A 110 8.91 -18.37 3.86
N PHE A 111 9.65 -17.77 4.79
CA PHE A 111 9.06 -17.09 5.95
C PHE A 111 8.23 -15.87 5.55
N THR A 112 8.65 -15.15 4.50
CA THR A 112 7.85 -14.05 3.95
C THR A 112 6.52 -14.55 3.40
N GLN A 113 6.50 -15.64 2.64
CA GLN A 113 5.26 -16.19 2.08
C GLN A 113 4.36 -16.83 3.14
N LEU A 114 4.93 -17.52 4.14
CA LEU A 114 4.17 -18.07 5.26
C LEU A 114 3.49 -16.96 6.06
N ARG A 115 4.23 -15.88 6.35
CA ARG A 115 3.71 -14.67 6.99
C ARG A 115 2.56 -14.09 6.18
N ASP A 116 2.73 -13.90 4.87
CA ASP A 116 1.73 -13.29 3.99
C ASP A 116 0.46 -14.15 3.89
N GLY A 117 0.61 -15.47 3.81
CA GLY A 117 -0.50 -16.42 3.86
C GLY A 117 -1.28 -16.35 5.18
N LEU A 118 -0.58 -16.23 6.30
CA LEU A 118 -1.21 -16.11 7.62
C LEU A 118 -1.95 -14.76 7.77
N PHE A 119 -1.36 -13.67 7.28
CA PHE A 119 -1.99 -12.35 7.26
C PHE A 119 -3.16 -12.25 6.29
N ALA A 120 -3.18 -13.01 5.19
CA ALA A 120 -4.25 -12.95 4.20
C ALA A 120 -5.64 -13.18 4.84
N ALA A 121 -5.74 -14.12 5.77
CA ALA A 121 -6.98 -14.38 6.49
C ALA A 121 -7.44 -13.21 7.37
N VAL A 122 -6.48 -12.50 8.00
CA VAL A 122 -6.74 -11.32 8.84
C VAL A 122 -7.18 -10.16 7.96
N ALA A 123 -6.41 -9.88 6.90
CA ALA A 123 -6.72 -8.83 5.94
C ALA A 123 -8.11 -9.03 5.30
N MET A 124 -8.43 -10.24 4.84
CA MET A 124 -9.73 -10.52 4.25
C MET A 124 -10.88 -10.47 5.26
N ASN A 125 -10.63 -10.77 6.55
CA ASN A 125 -11.64 -10.55 7.58
C ASN A 125 -11.94 -9.05 7.76
N ALA A 126 -10.90 -8.21 7.82
CA ALA A 126 -11.04 -6.77 7.93
C ALA A 126 -11.81 -6.19 6.74
N VAL A 127 -11.46 -6.62 5.52
CA VAL A 127 -12.18 -6.24 4.28
C VAL A 127 -13.65 -6.65 4.35
N ARG A 128 -13.93 -7.89 4.75
CA ARG A 128 -15.32 -8.39 4.86
C ARG A 128 -16.14 -7.59 5.87
N ARG A 129 -15.59 -7.34 7.07
CA ARG A 129 -16.28 -6.58 8.12
C ARG A 129 -16.53 -5.13 7.66
N LEU A 130 -15.51 -4.45 7.17
CA LEU A 130 -15.66 -3.06 6.75
C LEU A 130 -16.61 -2.92 5.54
N ALA A 131 -16.58 -3.86 4.58
CA ALA A 131 -17.54 -3.88 3.48
C ALA A 131 -18.99 -4.09 3.95
N ASN A 132 -19.19 -4.94 4.97
CA ASN A 132 -20.49 -5.14 5.59
C ASN A 132 -20.98 -3.88 6.31
N ASP A 133 -20.12 -3.22 7.09
CA ASP A 133 -20.47 -1.98 7.79
C ASP A 133 -20.87 -0.88 6.82
N VAL A 134 -20.15 -0.75 5.70
CA VAL A 134 -20.51 0.19 4.63
C VAL A 134 -21.86 -0.19 4.02
N PHE A 135 -22.11 -1.47 3.75
CA PHE A 135 -23.39 -1.92 3.19
C PHE A 135 -24.58 -1.63 4.13
N VAL A 136 -24.42 -1.87 5.44
CA VAL A 136 -25.41 -1.56 6.47
C VAL A 136 -25.64 -0.05 6.55
N HIS A 137 -24.57 0.74 6.64
CA HIS A 137 -24.68 2.20 6.68
C HIS A 137 -25.41 2.76 5.46
N MET A 138 -25.15 2.20 4.27
CA MET A 138 -25.86 2.59 3.06
C MET A 138 -27.37 2.35 3.14
N HIS A 139 -27.86 1.35 3.88
CA HIS A 139 -29.30 1.12 4.10
C HIS A 139 -29.90 2.06 5.14
N GLU A 140 -29.10 2.57 6.07
CA GLU A 140 -29.52 3.52 7.11
C GLU A 140 -29.67 4.95 6.58
N LEU A 141 -29.20 5.22 5.36
CA LEU A 141 -29.33 6.52 4.73
C LEU A 141 -30.79 6.82 4.34
N SER A 142 -31.15 8.11 4.36
CA SER A 142 -32.52 8.55 4.08
C SER A 142 -33.01 8.14 2.69
N LEU A 143 -34.32 7.91 2.55
CA LEU A 143 -34.96 7.66 1.25
C LEU A 143 -34.60 8.73 0.21
N ARG A 144 -34.52 10.00 0.62
CA ARG A 144 -34.10 11.11 -0.24
C ARG A 144 -32.70 10.90 -0.85
N PHE A 145 -31.75 10.41 -0.06
CA PHE A 145 -30.41 10.09 -0.54
C PHE A 145 -30.44 9.00 -1.64
N HIS A 146 -31.31 8.00 -1.49
CA HIS A 146 -31.47 6.93 -2.48
C HIS A 146 -32.20 7.39 -3.76
N LEU A 147 -33.15 8.31 -3.65
CA LEU A 147 -33.91 8.82 -4.82
C LEU A 147 -33.11 9.83 -5.66
N GLU A 148 -32.22 10.61 -5.05
CA GLU A 148 -31.38 11.60 -5.75
C GLU A 148 -30.20 10.98 -6.52
N ARG A 149 -29.90 9.69 -6.32
CA ARG A 149 -28.74 9.00 -6.91
C ARG A 149 -29.18 7.93 -7.90
N LYS A 150 -28.60 7.94 -9.11
CA LYS A 150 -28.77 6.83 -10.07
C LYS A 150 -28.29 5.53 -9.41
N THR A 151 -29.15 4.51 -9.33
CA THR A 151 -28.91 3.22 -8.65
C THR A 151 -27.60 2.56 -9.08
N GLY A 152 -27.24 2.61 -10.38
CA GLY A 152 -25.96 2.08 -10.88
C GLY A 152 -24.71 2.85 -10.45
N GLY A 153 -24.83 4.13 -10.10
CA GLY A 153 -23.75 4.93 -9.54
C GLY A 153 -23.42 4.55 -8.10
N LEU A 154 -24.44 4.18 -7.31
CA LEU A 154 -24.29 3.75 -5.91
C LEU A 154 -23.52 2.42 -5.82
N THR A 155 -23.89 1.44 -6.63
CA THR A 155 -23.20 0.13 -6.70
C THR A 155 -21.72 0.29 -7.09
N ARG A 156 -21.41 1.12 -8.09
CA ARG A 156 -20.02 1.40 -8.49
C ARG A 156 -19.21 2.12 -7.42
N VAL A 157 -19.86 2.94 -6.58
CA VAL A 157 -19.20 3.56 -5.43
C VAL A 157 -18.90 2.52 -4.35
N LEU A 158 -19.85 1.61 -4.07
CA LEU A 158 -19.66 0.52 -3.10
C LEU A 158 -18.50 -0.41 -3.54
N GLU A 159 -18.48 -0.83 -4.79
CA GLU A 159 -17.41 -1.67 -5.35
C GLU A 159 -16.04 -0.98 -5.27
N ARG A 160 -15.95 0.28 -5.71
CA ARG A 160 -14.70 1.06 -5.61
C ARG A 160 -14.25 1.25 -4.17
N GLY A 161 -15.19 1.51 -3.26
CA GLY A 161 -14.93 1.64 -1.83
C GLY A 161 -14.36 0.35 -1.24
N ARG A 162 -15.03 -0.78 -1.49
CA ARG A 162 -14.57 -2.11 -1.05
C ARG A 162 -13.19 -2.45 -1.60
N ASN A 163 -12.91 -2.19 -2.87
CA ASN A 163 -11.59 -2.43 -3.47
C ASN A 163 -10.51 -1.50 -2.91
N ALA A 164 -10.85 -0.24 -2.63
CA ALA A 164 -9.93 0.71 -2.00
C ALA A 164 -9.57 0.28 -0.57
N ILE A 165 -10.56 -0.16 0.21
CA ILE A 165 -10.39 -0.74 1.55
C ILE A 165 -9.43 -1.94 1.49
N GLU A 166 -9.69 -2.88 0.58
CA GLU A 166 -8.85 -4.06 0.40
C GLU A 166 -7.40 -3.68 0.07
N THR A 167 -7.23 -2.73 -0.84
CA THR A 167 -5.91 -2.22 -1.20
C THR A 167 -5.19 -1.59 0.00
N LEU A 168 -5.86 -0.71 0.75
CA LEU A 168 -5.29 -0.03 1.90
C LEU A 168 -4.90 -1.01 3.02
N VAL A 169 -5.78 -1.95 3.35
CA VAL A 169 -5.53 -2.98 4.37
C VAL A 169 -4.33 -3.83 3.97
N ARG A 170 -4.30 -4.34 2.74
CA ARG A 170 -3.18 -5.18 2.26
C ARG A 170 -1.88 -4.40 2.19
N MET A 171 -1.87 -3.18 1.64
CA MET A 171 -0.66 -2.34 1.58
C MET A 171 -0.12 -2.03 2.97
N THR A 172 -1.00 -1.70 3.93
CA THR A 172 -0.58 -1.37 5.29
C THR A 172 0.03 -2.59 5.99
N MET A 173 -0.65 -3.74 5.95
CA MET A 173 -0.20 -4.94 6.66
C MET A 173 0.97 -5.67 5.99
N LEU A 174 0.94 -5.81 4.67
CA LEU A 174 1.92 -6.64 3.94
C LEU A 174 3.14 -5.85 3.47
N THR A 175 3.07 -4.51 3.45
CA THR A 175 4.16 -3.65 2.98
C THR A 175 4.58 -2.65 4.04
N ALA A 176 3.70 -1.72 4.45
CA ALA A 176 4.10 -0.60 5.29
C ALA A 176 4.65 -1.04 6.66
N VAL A 177 3.95 -1.93 7.36
CA VAL A 177 4.39 -2.44 8.68
C VAL A 177 5.71 -3.23 8.56
N PRO A 178 5.87 -4.22 7.66
CA PRO A 178 7.14 -4.93 7.48
C PRO A 178 8.30 -4.01 7.12
N THR A 179 8.08 -3.01 6.26
CA THR A 179 9.11 -2.04 5.88
C THR A 179 9.53 -1.15 7.04
N ALA A 180 8.58 -0.72 7.89
CA ALA A 180 8.91 0.06 9.08
C ALA A 180 9.75 -0.76 10.09
N VAL A 181 9.37 -2.03 10.33
CA VAL A 181 10.14 -2.95 11.19
C VAL A 181 11.54 -3.18 10.62
N GLU A 182 11.65 -3.43 9.32
CA GLU A 182 12.92 -3.62 8.63
C GLU A 182 13.84 -2.39 8.76
N PHE A 183 13.29 -1.19 8.58
CA PHE A 183 14.05 0.05 8.72
C PHE A 183 14.62 0.22 10.14
N VAL A 184 13.82 -0.03 11.18
CA VAL A 184 14.27 0.01 12.58
C VAL A 184 15.38 -1.00 12.85
N LEU A 185 15.24 -2.23 12.33
CA LEU A 185 16.26 -3.26 12.48
C LEU A 185 17.56 -2.88 11.76
N ILE A 186 17.49 -2.32 10.54
CA ILE A 186 18.67 -1.86 9.80
C ILE A 186 19.40 -0.75 10.56
N ILE A 187 18.67 0.21 11.14
CA ILE A 187 19.26 1.23 12.01
C ILE A 187 20.03 0.59 13.18
N GLY A 188 19.43 -0.40 13.85
CA GLY A 188 20.08 -1.12 14.94
C GLY A 188 21.35 -1.84 14.51
N VAL A 189 21.30 -2.52 13.35
CA VAL A 189 22.47 -3.19 12.75
C VAL A 189 23.58 -2.21 12.43
N PHE A 190 23.23 -1.05 11.85
CA PHE A 190 24.21 -0.01 11.49
C PHE A 190 24.82 0.63 12.72
N MET A 191 24.04 0.89 13.77
CA MET A 191 24.56 1.44 15.03
C MET A 191 25.53 0.48 15.74
N PHE A 192 25.31 -0.84 15.61
CA PHE A 192 26.17 -1.85 16.24
C PHE A 192 27.41 -2.19 15.39
N SER A 193 27.25 -2.26 14.07
CA SER A 193 28.31 -2.71 13.16
C SER A 193 29.15 -1.57 12.58
N PHE A 194 28.63 -0.35 12.61
CA PHE A 194 29.23 0.85 12.01
C PHE A 194 29.08 2.05 12.96
N ASP A 195 29.61 3.21 12.53
CA ASP A 195 29.50 4.47 13.26
C ASP A 195 28.12 5.15 13.07
N TRP A 196 27.71 5.98 14.03
CA TRP A 196 26.44 6.74 13.99
C TRP A 196 26.28 7.59 12.71
N ARG A 197 27.38 8.00 12.08
CA ARG A 197 27.39 8.73 10.81
C ARG A 197 26.70 7.96 9.68
N TYR A 198 26.83 6.62 9.64
CA TYR A 198 26.13 5.79 8.65
C TYR A 198 24.63 5.75 8.89
N VAL A 199 24.21 5.66 10.16
CA VAL A 199 22.80 5.73 10.56
C VAL A 199 22.20 7.08 10.15
N LEU A 200 22.93 8.18 10.38
CA LEU A 200 22.49 9.51 9.96
C LEU A 200 22.35 9.60 8.43
N ALA A 201 23.32 9.13 7.67
CA ALA A 201 23.29 9.15 6.21
C ALA A 201 22.09 8.37 5.64
N VAL A 202 21.86 7.14 6.11
CA VAL A 202 20.72 6.32 5.68
C VAL A 202 19.39 6.94 6.10
N THR A 203 19.29 7.46 7.32
CA THR A 203 18.07 8.11 7.81
C THR A 203 17.74 9.35 6.98
N MET A 204 18.73 10.19 6.68
CA MET A 204 18.56 11.35 5.83
C MET A 204 18.14 10.98 4.41
N MET A 205 18.73 9.93 3.83
CA MET A 205 18.32 9.39 2.53
C MET A 205 16.85 8.99 2.53
N VAL A 206 16.39 8.23 3.55
CA VAL A 206 15.00 7.79 3.66
C VAL A 206 14.04 8.96 3.86
N VAL A 207 14.38 9.93 4.72
CA VAL A 207 13.56 11.13 4.94
C VAL A 207 13.42 11.93 3.65
N LEU A 208 14.53 12.15 2.92
CA LEU A 208 14.51 12.86 1.64
C LEU A 208 13.69 12.09 0.59
N TYR A 209 13.84 10.78 0.52
CA TYR A 209 13.08 9.91 -0.37
C TYR A 209 11.57 10.01 -0.08
N MET A 210 11.17 9.94 1.19
CA MET A 210 9.77 10.05 1.61
C MET A 210 9.19 11.43 1.32
N TRP A 211 9.93 12.50 1.64
CA TRP A 211 9.50 13.88 1.38
C TRP A 211 9.29 14.13 -0.12
N PHE A 212 10.28 13.76 -0.95
CA PHE A 212 10.20 13.87 -2.40
C PHE A 212 9.01 13.08 -2.95
N THR A 213 8.87 11.82 -2.51
CA THR A 213 7.81 10.92 -2.97
C THR A 213 6.43 11.47 -2.59
N ALA A 214 6.25 11.97 -1.37
CA ALA A 214 4.97 12.55 -0.93
C ALA A 214 4.61 13.78 -1.76
N LYS A 215 5.55 14.73 -1.91
CA LYS A 215 5.31 15.97 -2.66
C LYS A 215 4.99 15.70 -4.13
N ALA A 216 5.73 14.81 -4.77
CA ALA A 216 5.50 14.43 -6.15
C ALA A 216 4.21 13.61 -6.31
N SER A 217 3.86 12.75 -5.35
CA SER A 217 2.61 12.00 -5.35
C SER A 217 1.39 12.92 -5.27
N ASP A 218 1.40 13.91 -4.38
CA ASP A 218 0.30 14.88 -4.24
C ASP A 218 0.04 15.63 -5.54
N TRP A 219 1.10 16.06 -6.22
CA TRP A 219 1.00 16.67 -7.53
C TRP A 219 0.42 15.70 -8.57
N ARG A 220 0.93 14.46 -8.63
CA ARG A 220 0.47 13.42 -9.57
C ARG A 220 -0.97 12.99 -9.34
N ILE A 221 -1.49 13.08 -8.11
CA ILE A 221 -2.91 12.79 -7.82
C ILE A 221 -3.83 13.74 -8.59
N ALA A 222 -3.48 15.03 -8.69
CA ALA A 222 -4.25 15.97 -9.51
C ALA A 222 -4.25 15.59 -10.99
N LEU A 223 -3.11 15.16 -11.55
CA LEU A 223 -3.02 14.69 -12.94
C LEU A 223 -3.90 13.45 -13.17
N ARG A 224 -3.84 12.48 -12.25
CA ARG A 224 -4.69 11.27 -12.29
C ARG A 224 -6.17 11.59 -12.22
N ARG A 225 -6.58 12.60 -11.44
CA ARG A 225 -8.00 13.02 -11.37
C ARG A 225 -8.48 13.50 -12.74
N THR A 226 -7.73 14.40 -13.39
CA THR A 226 -8.06 14.89 -14.75
C THR A 226 -8.13 13.76 -15.78
N MET A 227 -7.24 12.77 -15.69
CA MET A 227 -7.26 11.58 -16.53
C MET A 227 -8.53 10.76 -16.31
N ASN A 228 -8.88 10.46 -15.05
CA ASN A 228 -10.07 9.69 -14.69
C ASN A 228 -11.37 10.42 -15.07
N ASP A 229 -11.42 11.74 -14.95
CA ASP A 229 -12.60 12.54 -15.34
C ASP A 229 -12.81 12.49 -16.87
N SER A 230 -11.72 12.52 -17.65
CA SER A 230 -11.78 12.39 -19.11
C SER A 230 -12.19 10.99 -19.56
N ASP A 231 -11.71 9.95 -18.85
CA ASP A 231 -12.12 8.56 -19.07
C ASP A 231 -13.62 8.35 -18.77
N ALA A 232 -14.10 8.88 -17.65
CA ALA A 232 -15.51 8.80 -17.28
C ALA A 232 -16.43 9.51 -18.29
N ASP A 233 -16.01 10.67 -18.81
CA ASP A 233 -16.72 11.39 -19.86
C ASP A 233 -16.76 10.61 -21.19
N ALA A 234 -15.64 10.02 -21.62
CA ALA A 234 -15.58 9.16 -22.81
C ALA A 234 -16.46 7.92 -22.65
N ASN A 235 -16.40 7.24 -21.50
CA ASN A 235 -17.22 6.06 -21.19
C ASN A 235 -18.72 6.41 -21.20
N THR A 236 -19.10 7.53 -20.59
CA THR A 236 -20.50 7.99 -20.57
C THR A 236 -21.03 8.20 -21.99
N LYS A 237 -20.26 8.84 -22.87
CA LYS A 237 -20.63 9.05 -24.28
C LYS A 237 -20.75 7.75 -25.07
N ALA A 238 -19.83 6.81 -24.86
CA ALA A 238 -19.90 5.51 -25.51
C ALA A 238 -21.16 4.74 -25.09
N VAL A 239 -21.44 4.68 -23.78
CA VAL A 239 -22.65 4.02 -23.26
C VAL A 239 -23.92 4.69 -23.78
N ASP A 240 -23.99 6.02 -23.77
CA ASP A 240 -25.14 6.78 -24.28
C ASP A 240 -25.41 6.51 -25.77
N SER A 241 -24.35 6.50 -26.59
CA SER A 241 -24.47 6.20 -28.02
C SER A 241 -24.90 4.76 -28.30
N LEU A 242 -24.46 3.80 -27.50
CA LEU A 242 -24.79 2.38 -27.68
C LEU A 242 -26.19 2.04 -27.16
N LEU A 243 -26.62 2.64 -26.04
CA LEU A 243 -27.98 2.48 -25.54
C LEU A 243 -29.01 3.12 -26.48
N ASN A 244 -28.66 4.24 -27.11
CA ASN A 244 -29.51 4.94 -28.08
C ASN A 244 -29.13 4.61 -29.54
N TYR A 245 -28.67 3.38 -29.79
CA TYR A 245 -28.20 2.96 -31.12
C TYR A 245 -29.22 3.21 -32.24
N GLU A 246 -30.49 2.90 -31.97
CA GLU A 246 -31.58 3.12 -32.93
C GLU A 246 -31.70 4.60 -33.32
N THR A 247 -31.66 5.50 -32.35
CA THR A 247 -31.70 6.96 -32.58
C THR A 247 -30.51 7.39 -33.44
N VAL A 248 -29.31 6.92 -33.14
CA VAL A 248 -28.11 7.26 -33.92
C VAL A 248 -28.29 6.82 -35.38
N LYS A 249 -28.83 5.62 -35.62
CA LYS A 249 -29.09 5.09 -36.96
C LYS A 249 -30.22 5.81 -37.69
N TYR A 250 -31.33 6.11 -37.01
CA TYR A 250 -32.45 6.84 -37.61
C TYR A 250 -32.04 8.22 -38.15
N PHE A 251 -31.11 8.89 -37.46
CA PHE A 251 -30.64 10.23 -37.86
C PHE A 251 -29.31 10.23 -38.64
N GLY A 252 -28.75 9.06 -39.02
CA GLY A 252 -27.45 8.97 -39.70
C GLY A 252 -26.32 9.70 -38.95
N ALA A 253 -26.32 9.63 -37.62
CA ALA A 253 -25.49 10.45 -36.75
C ALA A 253 -24.14 9.79 -36.36
N GLU A 254 -23.75 8.68 -37.00
CA GLU A 254 -22.59 7.88 -36.60
C GLU A 254 -21.29 8.68 -36.61
N GLY A 255 -21.03 9.44 -37.68
CA GLY A 255 -19.84 10.28 -37.77
C GLY A 255 -19.78 11.37 -36.70
N ARG A 256 -20.95 11.88 -36.27
CA ARG A 256 -21.06 12.90 -35.23
C ARG A 256 -20.75 12.32 -33.86
N GLU A 257 -21.31 11.15 -33.53
CA GLU A 257 -21.04 10.47 -32.26
C GLU A 257 -19.60 9.95 -32.19
N ALA A 258 -19.06 9.41 -33.29
CA ALA A 258 -17.66 9.02 -33.40
C ALA A 258 -16.73 10.21 -33.13
N SER A 259 -16.98 11.37 -33.76
CA SER A 259 -16.20 12.60 -33.52
C SER A 259 -16.32 13.11 -32.08
N ARG A 260 -17.50 12.96 -31.45
CA ARG A 260 -17.75 13.38 -30.06
C ARG A 260 -17.00 12.49 -29.06
N TYR A 261 -16.96 11.19 -29.32
CA TYR A 261 -16.18 10.23 -28.56
C TYR A 261 -14.67 10.49 -28.72
N ASP A 262 -14.20 10.63 -29.97
CA ASP A 262 -12.80 10.87 -30.30
C ASP A 262 -12.24 12.12 -29.61
N ARG A 263 -12.97 13.25 -29.62
CA ARG A 263 -12.58 14.45 -28.86
C ARG A 263 -12.36 14.20 -27.36
N SER A 264 -13.10 13.27 -26.78
CA SER A 264 -12.99 12.90 -25.37
C SER A 264 -11.80 11.97 -25.15
N MET A 265 -11.58 11.03 -26.07
CA MET A 265 -10.39 10.18 -26.10
C MET A 265 -9.10 10.98 -26.29
N ALA A 266 -9.08 12.00 -27.15
CA ALA A 266 -7.91 12.89 -27.33
C ALA A 266 -7.59 13.74 -26.07
N ARG A 267 -8.59 14.01 -25.21
CA ARG A 267 -8.34 14.62 -23.89
C ARG A 267 -7.76 13.59 -22.92
N TYR A 268 -8.35 12.40 -22.89
CA TYR A 268 -7.87 11.28 -22.09
C TYR A 268 -6.43 10.92 -22.43
N GLU A 269 -6.07 10.85 -23.72
CA GLU A 269 -4.72 10.59 -24.21
C GLU A 269 -3.72 11.62 -23.66
N ARG A 270 -3.98 12.92 -23.85
CA ARG A 270 -3.11 13.99 -23.33
C ARG A 270 -2.99 13.99 -21.81
N ALA A 271 -4.05 13.62 -21.09
CA ALA A 271 -4.01 13.48 -19.63
C ALA A 271 -3.23 12.22 -19.20
N SER A 272 -3.35 11.13 -19.96
CA SER A 272 -2.65 9.87 -19.75
C SER A 272 -1.15 10.02 -19.98
N ILE A 273 -0.74 10.67 -21.07
CA ILE A 273 0.67 10.97 -21.35
C ILE A 273 1.29 11.72 -20.18
N ARG A 274 0.65 12.79 -19.68
CA ARG A 274 1.13 13.53 -18.51
C ARG A 274 1.21 12.66 -17.24
N THR A 275 0.25 11.76 -17.06
CA THR A 275 0.23 10.83 -15.91
C THR A 275 1.38 9.83 -15.98
N TYR A 276 1.69 9.30 -17.16
CA TYR A 276 2.80 8.36 -17.37
C TYR A 276 4.17 9.06 -17.33
N THR A 277 4.33 10.23 -17.96
CA THR A 277 5.59 10.97 -17.90
C THR A 277 5.91 11.45 -16.49
N SER A 278 4.91 11.90 -15.73
CA SER A 278 5.10 12.25 -14.31
C SER A 278 5.53 11.05 -13.45
N LEU A 279 5.10 9.83 -13.78
CA LEU A 279 5.56 8.60 -13.11
C LEU A 279 7.04 8.34 -13.42
N ALA A 280 7.46 8.51 -14.67
CA ALA A 280 8.85 8.35 -15.06
C ALA A 280 9.76 9.32 -14.30
N ILE A 281 9.36 10.60 -14.19
CA ILE A 281 10.09 11.62 -13.42
C ILE A 281 10.15 11.25 -11.93
N LEU A 282 9.05 10.77 -11.34
CA LEU A 282 9.05 10.29 -9.95
C LEU A 282 10.07 9.15 -9.78
N ASN A 283 10.00 8.12 -10.61
CA ASN A 283 10.87 6.95 -10.51
C ASN A 283 12.34 7.32 -10.68
N LEU A 284 12.65 8.23 -11.62
CA LEU A 284 14.00 8.75 -11.82
C LEU A 284 14.50 9.51 -10.58
N GLY A 285 13.69 10.41 -10.02
CA GLY A 285 14.05 11.15 -8.81
C GLY A 285 14.25 10.23 -7.60
N GLN A 286 13.40 9.22 -7.44
CA GLN A 286 13.55 8.18 -6.41
C GLN A 286 14.84 7.39 -6.57
N ALA A 287 15.16 6.96 -7.80
CA ALA A 287 16.40 6.26 -8.10
C ALA A 287 17.63 7.15 -7.85
N ALA A 288 17.59 8.42 -8.26
CA ALA A 288 18.68 9.36 -8.03
C ALA A 288 18.95 9.59 -6.53
N ILE A 289 17.89 9.78 -5.72
CA ILE A 289 18.02 9.95 -4.26
C ILE A 289 18.61 8.69 -3.62
N PHE A 290 18.09 7.51 -3.97
CA PHE A 290 18.59 6.24 -3.44
C PHE A 290 20.05 6.00 -3.83
N THR A 291 20.40 6.16 -5.10
CA THR A 291 21.77 5.96 -5.59
C THR A 291 22.73 6.94 -4.96
N ALA A 292 22.37 8.23 -4.84
CA ALA A 292 23.21 9.22 -4.19
C ALA A 292 23.45 8.89 -2.70
N GLY A 293 22.40 8.48 -1.97
CA GLY A 293 22.53 8.05 -0.58
C GLY A 293 23.36 6.78 -0.41
N LEU A 294 23.18 5.80 -1.30
CA LEU A 294 24.00 4.59 -1.35
C LEU A 294 25.46 4.91 -1.62
N THR A 295 25.77 5.74 -2.62
CA THR A 295 27.13 6.15 -2.95
C THR A 295 27.77 6.91 -1.78
N ALA A 296 27.04 7.81 -1.12
CA ALA A 296 27.54 8.51 0.06
C ALA A 296 27.93 7.52 1.17
N VAL A 297 27.09 6.52 1.44
CA VAL A 297 27.38 5.46 2.42
C VAL A 297 28.58 4.59 1.99
N MET A 298 28.74 4.29 0.70
CA MET A 298 29.86 3.48 0.21
C MET A 298 31.21 4.22 0.23
N VAL A 299 31.22 5.55 0.16
CA VAL A 299 32.44 6.38 0.17
C VAL A 299 32.95 6.60 1.60
N MET A 300 32.07 6.57 2.59
CA MET A 300 32.39 6.74 4.01
C MET A 300 33.04 5.49 4.59
#